data_AF-A0A4R6DHJ5-F1
#
_entry.id   AF-A0A4R6DHJ5-F1
#
_cell.length_a   1.000
_cell.length_b   1.000
_cell.length_c   1.000
_cell.angle_alpha   90.00
_cell.angle_beta   90.00
_cell.angle_gamma   90.00
#
_symmetry.space_group_name_H-M   'P 1'
#
loop_
_entity.id
_entity.type
_entity.pdbx_description
1 polymer ?
#
loop_
_entity_poly.entity_id
_entity_poly.type
_entity_poly.pdbx_seq_one_letter_code
_entity_poly.pdbx_strand_id
1 'polypeptide(L)'
;MRTEPFRILGAQAKVGYVVGAVVIEVLGMLLLAALGVPGALVPFIGALWSLAIVVVGVRVFRGPDEPVEPPRPWWRMTAGPVVGFLLAAYFLADAVVARGLTTSAVDVGGLVTSVLIAAAYAGSSVTLLVLRAQGRPAPGSVRRRIGDAPRSS
;
A
#
# COMPACT_ATOMS: atom_id res chain seq x y z
N MET A 1 26.15 -11.85 11.55
CA MET A 1 25.60 -10.48 11.53
C MET A 1 24.09 -10.59 11.40
N ARG A 2 23.29 -10.11 12.35
CA ARG A 2 21.85 -9.96 12.12
C ARG A 2 21.68 -8.75 11.20
N THR A 3 21.29 -8.99 9.95
CA THR A 3 20.88 -7.90 9.07
C THR A 3 19.53 -7.41 9.55
N GLU A 4 19.51 -6.22 10.16
CA GLU A 4 18.27 -5.52 10.46
C GLU A 4 17.46 -5.39 9.16
N PRO A 5 16.21 -5.88 9.11
CA PRO A 5 15.41 -5.81 7.90
C PRO A 5 15.23 -4.36 7.43
N PHE A 6 15.44 -4.06 6.16
CA PHE A 6 15.24 -2.71 5.61
C PHE A 6 13.78 -2.22 5.79
N ARG A 7 13.60 -0.98 6.28
CA ARG A 7 12.27 -0.37 6.54
C ARG A 7 12.22 1.11 6.16
N ILE A 8 11.03 1.56 5.76
CA ILE A 8 10.74 2.94 5.37
C ILE A 8 9.81 3.56 6.43
N LEU A 9 10.36 4.49 7.22
CA LEU A 9 9.64 5.14 8.33
C LEU A 9 9.08 6.52 7.94
N GLY A 10 9.88 7.32 7.24
CA GLY A 10 9.55 8.70 6.88
C GLY A 10 8.43 8.82 5.84
N ALA A 11 7.57 9.83 6.01
CA ALA A 11 6.49 10.12 5.07
C ALA A 11 7.03 10.42 3.66
N GLN A 12 8.09 11.22 3.55
CA GLN A 12 8.72 11.54 2.26
C GLN A 12 9.24 10.29 1.53
N ALA A 13 9.89 9.36 2.24
CA ALA A 13 10.39 8.13 1.64
C ALA A 13 9.25 7.19 1.21
N LYS A 14 8.12 7.18 1.93
CA LYS A 14 6.91 6.46 1.51
C LYS A 14 6.30 7.07 0.25
N VAL A 15 6.23 8.39 0.17
CA VAL A 15 5.79 9.11 -1.04
C VAL A 15 6.73 8.80 -2.19
N GLY A 16 8.05 8.88 -1.99
CA GLY A 16 9.06 8.54 -2.99
C GLY A 16 8.93 7.09 -3.47
N TYR A 17 8.65 6.14 -2.57
CA TYR A 17 8.36 4.76 -2.94
C TYR A 17 7.12 4.65 -3.85
N VAL A 18 6.01 5.32 -3.50
CA VAL A 18 4.78 5.28 -4.30
C VAL A 18 4.98 5.94 -5.66
N VAL A 19 5.62 7.11 -5.71
CA VAL A 19 5.92 7.80 -6.97
C VAL A 19 6.88 6.96 -7.83
N GLY A 20 7.94 6.41 -7.23
CA GLY A 20 8.87 5.52 -7.92
C GLY A 20 8.20 4.27 -8.45
N ALA A 21 7.26 3.69 -7.68
CA ALA A 21 6.46 2.56 -8.12
C ALA A 21 5.64 2.87 -9.38
N VAL A 22 4.95 4.02 -9.42
CA VAL A 22 4.18 4.44 -10.60
C VAL A 22 5.10 4.64 -11.81
N VAL A 23 6.26 5.28 -11.61
CA VAL A 23 7.24 5.47 -12.70
C VAL A 23 7.75 4.12 -13.21
N ILE A 24 8.11 3.20 -12.32
CA ILE A 24 8.58 1.86 -12.68
C ILE A 24 7.47 1.07 -13.41
N GLU A 25 6.22 1.18 -12.98
CA GLU A 25 5.07 0.54 -13.64
C GLU A 25 4.94 1.03 -15.09
N VAL A 26 4.90 2.35 -15.30
CA VAL A 26 4.76 2.95 -16.64
C VAL A 26 5.95 2.58 -17.54
N LEU A 27 7.18 2.74 -17.04
CA LEU A 27 8.38 2.40 -17.81
C LEU A 27 8.47 0.90 -18.10
N GLY A 28 8.05 0.05 -17.16
CA GLY A 28 7.97 -1.40 -17.33
C GLY A 28 7.00 -1.79 -18.44
N MET A 29 5.80 -1.18 -18.47
CA MET A 29 4.83 -1.42 -19.55
C MET A 29 5.38 -0.98 -20.92
N LEU A 30 6.01 0.19 -21.00
CA LEU A 30 6.65 0.67 -22.23
C LEU A 30 7.78 -0.26 -22.69
N LEU A 31 8.58 -0.76 -21.75
CA LEU A 31 9.65 -1.73 -22.04
C LEU A 31 9.08 -3.05 -22.57
N LEU A 32 8.03 -3.60 -21.95
CA LEU A 32 7.38 -4.83 -22.42
C LEU A 32 6.84 -4.64 -23.85
N ALA A 33 6.21 -3.50 -24.13
CA ALA A 33 5.74 -3.18 -25.48
C ALA A 33 6.91 -3.08 -26.47
N ALA A 34 8.02 -2.42 -26.10
CA ALA A 34 9.22 -2.30 -26.93
C ALA A 34 9.91 -3.64 -27.20
N LEU A 35 9.80 -4.59 -26.28
CA LEU A 35 10.29 -5.97 -26.43
C LEU A 35 9.35 -6.86 -27.26
N GLY A 36 8.24 -6.32 -27.77
CA GLY A 36 7.28 -7.06 -28.59
C GLY A 36 6.40 -8.02 -27.80
N VAL A 37 6.26 -7.83 -26.49
CA VAL A 37 5.31 -8.61 -25.69
C VAL A 37 3.90 -8.38 -26.23
N PRO A 38 3.09 -9.44 -26.44
CA PRO A 38 1.74 -9.30 -26.94
C PRO A 38 0.93 -8.29 -26.13
N GLY A 39 0.24 -7.37 -26.79
CA GLY A 39 -0.51 -6.29 -26.14
C GLY A 39 -1.51 -6.79 -25.10
N ALA A 40 -2.12 -7.96 -25.31
CA ALA A 40 -3.04 -8.61 -24.35
C ALA A 40 -2.36 -9.19 -23.09
N LEU A 41 -1.03 -9.30 -23.06
CA LEU A 41 -0.29 -9.75 -21.88
C LEU A 41 0.27 -8.57 -21.06
N VAL A 42 0.49 -7.42 -21.68
CA VAL A 42 1.11 -6.25 -21.03
C VAL A 42 0.28 -5.75 -19.83
N PRO A 43 -1.04 -5.54 -19.93
CA PRO A 43 -1.86 -5.09 -18.79
C PRO A 43 -1.87 -6.11 -17.64
N PHE A 44 -1.92 -7.41 -17.97
CA PHE A 44 -1.90 -8.47 -16.97
C PHE A 44 -0.57 -8.51 -16.20
N ILE A 45 0.56 -8.48 -16.92
CA ILE A 45 1.90 -8.44 -16.32
C ILE A 45 2.05 -7.17 -15.47
N GLY A 46 1.57 -6.03 -15.96
CA GLY A 46 1.55 -4.77 -15.21
C GLY A 46 0.74 -4.88 -13.90
N ALA A 47 -0.41 -5.54 -13.92
CA ALA A 47 -1.21 -5.79 -12.71
C ALA A 47 -0.48 -6.66 -11.67
N LEU A 48 0.19 -7.72 -12.12
CA LEU A 48 1.01 -8.57 -11.24
C LEU A 48 2.20 -7.81 -10.67
N TRP A 49 2.82 -6.95 -11.48
CA TRP A 49 3.89 -6.06 -11.04
C TRP A 49 3.41 -5.11 -9.94
N SER A 50 2.26 -4.47 -10.14
CA SER A 50 1.67 -3.55 -9.16
C SER A 50 1.28 -4.28 -7.87
N LEU A 51 0.74 -5.50 -7.97
CA LEU A 51 0.52 -6.36 -6.81
C LEU A 51 1.82 -6.62 -6.05
N ALA A 52 2.90 -6.99 -6.74
CA ALA A 52 4.21 -7.24 -6.12
C ALA A 52 4.74 -6.00 -5.40
N ILE A 53 4.66 -4.82 -6.02
CA ILE A 53 5.02 -3.54 -5.39
C ILE A 53 4.18 -3.29 -4.13
N VAL A 54 2.87 -3.52 -4.18
CA VAL A 54 1.99 -3.34 -3.02
C VAL A 54 2.40 -4.28 -1.89
N VAL A 55 2.63 -5.56 -2.20
CA VAL A 55 3.10 -6.57 -1.23
C VAL A 55 4.41 -6.14 -0.59
N VAL A 56 5.39 -5.65 -1.37
CA VAL A 56 6.65 -5.11 -0.82
C VAL A 56 6.34 -3.93 0.12
N GLY A 57 5.50 -2.99 -0.30
CA GLY A 57 5.08 -1.84 0.49
C GLY A 57 4.48 -2.22 1.86
N VAL A 58 3.59 -3.22 1.90
CA VAL A 58 3.00 -3.78 3.14
C VAL A 58 4.08 -4.21 4.13
N ARG A 59 5.20 -4.76 3.62
CA ARG A 59 6.28 -5.33 4.44
C ARG A 59 7.30 -4.29 4.89
N VAL A 60 7.64 -3.33 4.03
CA VAL A 60 8.70 -2.35 4.31
C VAL A 60 8.20 -1.08 5.02
N PHE A 61 6.92 -0.72 4.87
CA PHE A 61 6.36 0.46 5.55
C PHE A 61 6.09 0.18 7.04
N ARG A 62 6.54 1.09 7.90
CA ARG A 62 6.29 1.07 9.35
C ARG A 62 5.94 2.46 9.88
N GLY A 63 5.14 2.51 10.95
CA GLY A 63 4.98 3.73 11.74
C GLY A 63 6.27 4.08 12.50
N PRO A 64 6.53 5.36 12.84
CA PRO A 64 7.71 5.76 13.60
C PRO A 64 7.84 5.01 14.94
N ASP A 65 6.72 4.71 15.59
CA ASP A 65 6.66 4.09 16.93
C ASP A 65 6.10 2.66 16.91
N GLU A 66 6.03 2.01 15.74
CA GLU A 66 5.44 0.67 15.62
C GLU A 66 6.47 -0.44 15.93
N PRO A 67 6.17 -1.37 16.86
CA PRO A 67 7.05 -2.50 17.16
C PRO A 67 7.40 -3.31 15.91
N VAL A 68 8.68 -3.67 15.78
CA VAL A 68 9.22 -4.29 14.57
C VAL A 68 8.92 -5.80 14.50
N GLU A 69 8.88 -6.48 15.66
CA GLU A 69 8.78 -7.94 15.77
C GLU A 69 7.43 -8.57 15.35
N PRO A 70 6.24 -8.06 15.75
CA PRO A 70 5.00 -8.78 15.47
C PRO A 70 4.58 -8.66 13.99
N PRO A 71 4.02 -9.74 13.39
CA PRO A 71 3.37 -9.67 12.09
C PRO A 71 2.32 -8.56 12.07
N ARG A 72 2.56 -7.53 11.27
CA ARG A 72 1.65 -6.40 11.14
C ARG A 72 0.40 -6.83 10.36
N PRO A 73 -0.81 -6.55 10.85
CA PRO A 73 -2.00 -6.75 10.05
C PRO A 73 -1.93 -5.91 8.78
N TRP A 74 -2.21 -6.54 7.63
CA TRP A 74 -2.06 -5.91 6.31
C TRP A 74 -2.86 -4.60 6.18
N TRP A 75 -4.03 -4.52 6.83
CA TRP A 75 -4.90 -3.34 6.82
C TRP A 75 -4.32 -2.10 7.50
N ARG A 76 -3.19 -2.21 8.23
CA ARG A 76 -2.50 -1.04 8.80
C ARG A 76 -1.57 -0.36 7.80
N MET A 77 -1.35 -0.91 6.60
CA MET A 77 -0.42 -0.39 5.59
C MET A 77 -0.56 1.13 5.41
N THR A 78 -1.80 1.60 5.34
CA THR A 78 -2.13 3.01 5.20
C THR A 78 -2.15 3.64 6.59
N ALA A 79 -1.22 4.55 6.88
CA ALA A 79 -1.12 5.20 8.20
C ALA A 79 -2.36 6.07 8.54
N GLY A 80 -3.33 6.17 7.64
CA GLY A 80 -4.63 6.80 7.85
C GLY A 80 -5.63 6.44 6.73
N PRO A 81 -6.93 6.57 7.00
CA PRO A 81 -8.00 6.16 6.09
C PRO A 81 -8.04 6.99 4.80
N VAL A 82 -7.66 8.28 4.86
CA VAL A 82 -7.62 9.13 3.66
C VAL A 82 -6.64 8.56 2.63
N VAL A 83 -5.44 8.17 3.05
CA VAL A 83 -4.43 7.61 2.13
C VAL A 83 -4.90 6.30 1.52
N GLY A 84 -5.58 5.45 2.29
CA GLY A 84 -6.12 4.21 1.74
C GLY A 84 -7.25 4.44 0.76
N PHE A 85 -8.14 5.43 0.96
CA PHE A 85 -9.12 5.77 -0.06
C PHE A 85 -8.49 6.36 -1.32
N LEU A 86 -7.45 7.18 -1.20
CA LEU A 86 -6.71 7.70 -2.36
C LEU A 86 -6.06 6.56 -3.16
N LEU A 87 -5.44 5.59 -2.48
CA LEU A 87 -4.86 4.43 -3.15
C LEU A 87 -5.94 3.52 -3.74
N ALA A 88 -7.08 3.34 -3.07
CA ALA A 88 -8.21 2.61 -3.62
C ALA A 88 -8.75 3.29 -4.90
N ALA A 89 -8.91 4.62 -4.88
CA ALA A 89 -9.34 5.39 -6.05
C ALA A 89 -8.32 5.30 -7.19
N TYR A 90 -7.02 5.37 -6.89
CA TYR A 90 -5.95 5.17 -7.87
C TYR A 90 -6.08 3.81 -8.55
N PHE A 91 -6.14 2.72 -7.77
CA PHE A 91 -6.22 1.37 -8.34
C PHE A 91 -7.54 1.10 -9.07
N LEU A 92 -8.64 1.75 -8.67
CA LEU A 92 -9.90 1.67 -9.40
C LEU A 92 -9.83 2.43 -10.73
N ALA A 93 -9.22 3.62 -10.75
CA ALA A 93 -9.00 4.37 -11.98
C ALA A 93 -8.07 3.61 -12.93
N ASP A 94 -6.98 3.04 -12.41
CA ASP A 94 -6.06 2.16 -13.13
C ASP A 94 -6.78 0.93 -13.72
N ALA A 95 -7.68 0.31 -12.95
CA ALA A 95 -8.51 -0.80 -13.41
C ALA A 95 -9.38 -0.40 -14.62
N VAL A 96 -9.95 0.80 -14.62
CA VAL A 96 -10.81 1.27 -15.72
C VAL A 96 -9.97 1.72 -16.92
N VAL A 97 -8.96 2.55 -16.71
CA VAL A 97 -8.20 3.23 -17.78
C VAL A 97 -7.24 2.27 -18.47
N ALA A 98 -6.46 1.51 -17.70
CA ALA A 98 -5.42 0.65 -18.27
C ALA A 98 -5.92 -0.77 -18.56
N ARG A 99 -7.03 -1.20 -17.94
CA ARG A 99 -7.53 -2.60 -18.01
C ARG A 99 -9.02 -2.72 -18.37
N GLY A 100 -9.76 -1.62 -18.48
CA GLY A 100 -11.22 -1.63 -18.71
C GLY A 100 -11.61 -1.64 -20.19
N LEU A 101 -10.67 -1.31 -21.09
CA LEU A 101 -10.91 -1.24 -22.54
C LEU A 101 -10.62 -2.56 -23.28
N THR A 102 -10.30 -3.62 -22.56
CA THR A 102 -9.73 -4.86 -23.10
C THR A 102 -10.76 -5.99 -23.15
N THR A 103 -10.76 -6.79 -24.22
CA THR A 103 -11.76 -7.86 -24.48
C THR A 103 -11.24 -9.28 -24.29
N SER A 104 -9.99 -9.48 -23.84
CA SER A 104 -9.40 -10.81 -23.67
C SER A 104 -9.58 -11.37 -22.25
N ALA A 105 -9.65 -12.71 -22.13
CA ALA A 105 -9.75 -13.38 -20.82
C ALA A 105 -8.49 -13.16 -19.94
N VAL A 106 -7.33 -12.92 -20.54
CA VAL A 106 -6.09 -12.63 -19.80
C VAL A 106 -6.15 -11.22 -19.17
N ASP A 107 -6.77 -10.28 -19.87
CA ASP A 107 -6.94 -8.92 -19.36
C ASP A 107 -7.96 -8.85 -18.21
N VAL A 108 -8.95 -9.75 -18.17
CA VAL A 108 -9.85 -9.90 -17.02
C VAL A 108 -9.05 -10.21 -15.75
N GLY A 109 -7.99 -11.02 -15.85
CA GLY A 109 -7.09 -11.28 -14.72
C GLY A 109 -6.42 -10.01 -14.20
N GLY A 110 -6.00 -9.13 -15.10
CA GLY A 110 -5.39 -7.85 -14.75
C GLY A 110 -6.40 -6.92 -14.06
N LEU A 111 -7.61 -6.81 -14.64
CA LEU A 111 -8.72 -6.05 -14.08
C LEU A 111 -9.08 -6.53 -12.66
N VAL A 112 -9.30 -7.83 -12.50
CA VAL A 112 -9.62 -8.45 -11.21
C VAL A 112 -8.51 -8.15 -10.20
N THR A 113 -7.25 -8.26 -10.61
CA THR A 113 -6.11 -7.95 -9.73
C THR A 113 -6.15 -6.49 -9.24
N SER A 114 -6.32 -5.50 -10.13
CA SER A 114 -6.41 -4.09 -9.72
C SER A 114 -7.63 -3.81 -8.85
N VAL A 115 -8.78 -4.42 -9.15
CA VAL A 115 -9.99 -4.30 -8.32
C VAL A 115 -9.79 -4.89 -6.92
N LEU A 116 -9.11 -6.03 -6.80
CA LEU A 116 -8.79 -6.64 -5.51
C LEU A 116 -7.84 -5.77 -4.69
N ILE A 117 -6.84 -5.17 -5.34
CA ILE A 117 -5.93 -4.21 -4.67
C ILE A 117 -6.72 -2.98 -4.19
N ALA A 118 -7.60 -2.42 -5.03
CA ALA A 118 -8.46 -1.30 -4.66
C ALA A 118 -9.35 -1.64 -3.47
N ALA A 119 -10.00 -2.81 -3.51
CA ALA A 119 -10.85 -3.31 -2.43
C ALA A 119 -10.07 -3.51 -1.14
N ALA A 120 -8.83 -4.01 -1.20
CA ALA A 120 -7.96 -4.14 -0.05
C ALA A 120 -7.67 -2.77 0.59
N TYR A 121 -7.32 -1.76 -0.21
CA TYR A 121 -7.08 -0.40 0.31
C TYR A 121 -8.34 0.27 0.88
N ALA A 122 -9.50 0.06 0.26
CA ALA A 122 -10.78 0.52 0.78
C ALA A 122 -11.12 -0.16 2.11
N GLY A 123 -11.00 -1.50 2.19
CA GLY A 123 -11.22 -2.28 3.40
C GLY A 123 -10.28 -1.88 4.55
N SER A 124 -9.02 -1.60 4.22
CA SER A 124 -8.03 -1.04 5.16
C SER A 124 -8.52 0.29 5.75
N SER A 125 -8.99 1.19 4.90
CA SER A 125 -9.49 2.51 5.31
C SER A 125 -10.74 2.43 6.18
N VAL A 126 -11.70 1.59 5.79
CA VAL A 126 -12.92 1.33 6.57
C VAL A 126 -12.55 0.77 7.95
N THR A 127 -11.64 -0.20 8.01
CA THR A 127 -11.17 -0.77 9.30
C THR A 127 -10.57 0.32 10.20
N LEU A 128 -9.75 1.22 9.64
CA LEU A 128 -9.18 2.34 10.40
C LEU A 128 -10.24 3.33 10.88
N LEU A 129 -11.28 3.61 10.07
CA LEU A 129 -12.40 4.46 10.49
C LEU A 129 -13.20 3.83 11.62
N VAL A 130 -13.52 2.54 11.52
CA VAL A 130 -14.24 1.79 12.56
C VAL A 130 -13.46 1.82 13.87
N LEU A 131 -12.14 1.57 13.83
CA LEU A 131 -11.29 1.61 15.03
C LEU A 131 -11.23 3.02 15.65
N ARG A 132 -11.20 4.07 14.82
CA ARG A 132 -11.26 5.47 15.31
C ARG A 132 -12.61 5.78 15.95
N ALA A 133 -13.71 5.36 15.35
CA ALA A 133 -15.05 5.55 15.88
C ALA A 133 -15.26 4.83 17.23
N GLN A 134 -14.60 3.68 17.42
CA GLN A 134 -14.60 2.95 18.70
C GLN A 134 -13.75 3.59 19.80
N GLY A 135 -13.08 4.72 19.56
CA GLY A 135 -12.25 5.40 20.56
C GLY A 135 -11.04 4.59 21.02
N ARG A 136 -10.66 3.52 20.30
CA ARG A 136 -9.47 2.75 20.62
C ARG A 136 -8.23 3.59 20.31
N PRO A 137 -7.36 3.88 21.29
CA PRO A 137 -6.11 4.59 21.02
C PRO A 137 -5.32 3.82 19.95
N ALA A 138 -4.68 4.54 19.04
CA ALA A 138 -3.89 3.93 17.98
C ALA A 138 -2.88 2.94 18.62
N PRO A 139 -2.86 1.66 18.22
CA PRO A 139 -1.96 0.68 18.82
C PRO A 139 -0.51 1.14 18.60
N GLY A 140 0.17 1.52 19.68
CA GLY A 140 1.50 2.15 19.68
C GLY A 140 1.58 3.50 20.43
N SER A 141 0.44 4.13 20.76
CA SER A 141 0.44 5.33 21.61
C SER A 141 0.74 4.96 23.07
N VAL A 142 2.00 5.10 23.48
CA VAL A 142 2.37 5.09 24.89
C VAL A 142 1.68 6.29 25.54
N ARG A 143 0.67 6.03 26.35
CA ARG A 143 0.04 7.05 27.19
C ARG A 143 1.11 7.54 28.16
N ARG A 144 1.78 8.67 27.88
CA ARG A 144 2.56 9.38 28.90
C ARG A 144 1.58 9.68 30.03
N ARG A 145 1.72 8.96 31.15
CA ARG A 145 1.01 9.27 32.38
C ARG A 145 1.51 10.64 32.81
N ILE A 146 0.69 11.66 32.65
CA ILE A 146 0.90 12.97 33.28
C ILE A 146 0.71 12.69 34.77
N GLY A 147 1.80 12.45 35.49
CA GLY A 147 1.75 12.01 36.88
C GLY A 147 3.10 11.95 37.59
N ASP A 148 4.21 11.72 36.86
CA ASP A 148 5.53 11.66 37.47
C ASP A 148 6.19 13.04 37.47
N ALA A 149 5.62 13.98 38.23
CA ALA A 149 6.37 15.14 38.68
C ALA A 149 7.06 14.75 40.00
N PRO A 150 8.40 14.84 40.11
CA PRO A 150 9.07 14.62 41.39
C PRO A 150 8.58 15.70 42.36
N ARG A 151 7.91 15.28 43.43
CA ARG A 151 7.64 16.15 44.58
C ARG A 151 8.98 16.37 45.27
N SER A 152 9.61 17.51 45.00
CA SER A 152 10.70 18.02 45.82
C SER A 152 10.11 18.41 47.17
N SER A 153 10.51 17.67 48.20
CA SER A 153 10.37 17.94 49.62
C SER A 153 11.07 19.23 50.03
#